data_AF-A0A3C1FDR1-F1
#
_entry.id   AF-A0A3C1FDR1-F1
#
_cell.length_a   1.000
_cell.length_b   1.000
_cell.length_c   1.000
_cell.angle_alpha   90.00
_cell.angle_beta   90.00
_cell.angle_gamma   90.00
#
_symmetry.space_group_name_H-M   'P 1'
#
loop_
_entity.id
_entity.type
_entity.pdbx_description
1 polymer ?
#
loop_
_entity_poly.entity_id
_entity_poly.type
_entity_poly.pdbx_seq_one_letter_code
_entity_poly.pdbx_strand_id
1 'polypeptide(L)'
;MKFNLQTSQLAAWVERGVALFCLGTLIPAAFGAAPQIPYLAPWWTVAIGGGIAVASIGMMVFSFLGRHIRAWALVYVTLVSVGLITWPIAWQSSAPATSSPWLWVCLGVAAVCLAVTSGTAWGFGYAIAAGLLFAVVRMTPSGQGASLLGAVQDMIVLVMNSSVVIVALGVVGNAFKNLDEIEVASQREATAAAIDEALLEERHRLDGIVHD
;
A
#
# COMPACT_ATOMS: atom_id res chain seq x y z
N MET A 1 -2.61 30.92 5.56
CA MET A 1 -2.72 29.61 4.89
C MET A 1 -2.10 28.54 5.79
N LYS A 2 -2.80 28.15 6.87
CA LYS A 2 -2.39 27.05 7.76
C LYS A 2 -3.01 25.78 7.18
N PHE A 3 -2.27 25.07 6.32
CA PHE A 3 -2.69 23.74 5.89
C PHE A 3 -2.64 22.78 7.09
N ASN A 4 -3.69 21.98 7.23
CA ASN A 4 -3.93 20.99 8.27
C ASN A 4 -2.68 20.20 8.70
N LEU A 5 -2.16 20.52 9.89
CA LEU A 5 -1.08 19.75 10.53
C LEU A 5 -1.53 18.34 10.94
N GLN A 6 -2.82 18.10 11.20
CA GLN A 6 -3.31 16.79 11.64
C GLN A 6 -3.47 15.80 10.48
N THR A 7 -3.97 16.24 9.33
CA THR A 7 -4.22 15.35 8.17
C THR A 7 -2.93 14.92 7.49
N SER A 8 -1.95 15.83 7.39
CA SER A 8 -0.62 15.52 6.89
C SER A 8 0.14 14.55 7.80
N GLN A 9 0.00 14.67 9.12
CA GLN A 9 0.58 13.74 10.08
C GLN A 9 -0.07 12.35 10.01
N LEU A 10 -1.39 12.27 9.88
CA LEU A 10 -2.12 11.00 9.78
C LEU A 10 -1.82 10.25 8.46
N ALA A 11 -1.74 10.96 7.34
CA ALA A 11 -1.30 10.37 6.07
C ALA A 11 0.13 9.81 6.20
N ALA A 12 1.04 10.53 6.86
CA ALA A 12 2.39 10.04 7.13
C ALA A 12 2.41 8.76 8.00
N TRP A 13 1.47 8.62 8.95
CA TRP A 13 1.34 7.38 9.74
C TRP A 13 0.88 6.18 8.90
N VAL A 14 -0.05 6.40 7.96
CA VAL A 14 -0.46 5.37 7.00
C VAL A 14 0.73 4.94 6.12
N GLU A 15 1.47 5.91 5.57
CA GLU A 15 2.67 5.64 4.77
C GLU A 15 3.73 4.86 5.55
N ARG A 16 3.97 5.21 6.82
CA ARG A 16 4.89 4.50 7.72
C ARG A 16 4.43 3.09 8.02
N GLY A 17 3.13 2.90 8.26
CA GLY A 17 2.54 1.58 8.48
C GLY A 17 2.75 0.65 7.29
N VAL A 18 2.53 1.16 6.07
CA VAL A 18 2.78 0.43 4.82
C VAL A 18 4.26 0.11 4.64
N ALA A 19 5.15 1.06 4.92
CA ALA A 19 6.59 0.84 4.83
C ALA A 19 7.08 -0.22 5.84
N LEU A 20 6.56 -0.20 7.07
CA LEU A 20 6.83 -1.22 8.09
C LEU A 20 6.30 -2.59 7.67
N PHE A 21 5.11 -2.64 7.07
CA PHE A 21 4.55 -3.87 6.53
C PHE A 21 5.42 -4.44 5.39
N CYS A 22 5.90 -3.59 4.48
CA CYS A 22 6.83 -3.99 3.41
C CYS A 22 8.16 -4.52 3.93
N LEU A 23 8.68 -3.92 5.01
CA LEU A 23 9.95 -4.33 5.61
C LEU A 23 9.78 -5.61 6.43
N GLY A 24 8.68 -5.72 7.18
CA GLY A 24 8.34 -6.94 7.93
C GLY A 24 8.14 -8.16 7.04
N THR A 25 7.61 -7.97 5.83
CA THR A 25 7.44 -9.05 4.85
C THR A 25 8.73 -9.47 4.13
N LEU A 26 9.81 -8.67 4.19
CA LEU A 26 11.11 -9.11 3.66
C LEU A 26 11.68 -10.31 4.42
N ILE A 27 11.41 -10.42 5.73
CA ILE A 27 11.91 -11.51 6.56
C ILE A 27 11.36 -12.87 6.07
N PRO A 28 10.02 -13.11 6.04
CA PRO A 28 9.48 -14.35 5.52
C PRO A 28 9.80 -14.56 4.04
N ALA A 29 9.87 -13.49 3.23
CA ALA A 29 10.28 -13.59 1.83
C ALA A 29 11.73 -14.11 1.69
N ALA A 30 12.66 -13.62 2.52
CA ALA A 30 14.05 -14.08 2.53
C ALA A 30 14.17 -15.54 2.98
N PHE A 31 13.43 -15.96 4.01
CA PHE A 31 13.39 -17.36 4.43
C PHE A 31 12.81 -18.28 3.35
N GLY A 32 11.75 -17.87 2.66
CA GLY A 32 11.19 -18.61 1.54
C GLY A 32 12.11 -18.66 0.31
N ALA A 33 12.88 -17.58 0.09
CA ALA A 33 13.83 -17.51 -1.02
C ALA A 33 15.09 -18.36 -0.77
N ALA A 34 15.58 -18.46 0.46
CA ALA A 34 16.82 -19.15 0.81
C ALA A 34 16.97 -20.56 0.20
N PRO A 35 15.96 -21.47 0.27
CA PRO A 35 16.05 -22.79 -0.36
C PRO A 35 15.89 -22.77 -1.89
N GLN A 36 15.36 -21.69 -2.48
CA GLN A 36 15.08 -21.57 -3.91
C GLN A 36 16.19 -20.86 -4.68
N ILE A 37 17.00 -20.02 -4.02
CA ILE A 37 18.11 -19.26 -4.64
C ILE A 37 19.06 -20.15 -5.48
N PRO A 38 19.46 -21.36 -5.05
CA PRO A 38 20.37 -22.20 -5.84
C PRO A 38 19.80 -22.66 -7.20
N TYR A 39 18.47 -22.68 -7.33
CA TYR A 39 17.77 -23.13 -8.53
C TYR A 39 17.34 -21.97 -9.45
N LEU A 40 17.47 -20.73 -8.96
CA LEU A 40 17.11 -19.51 -9.65
C LEU A 40 18.33 -18.91 -10.36
N ALA A 41 18.08 -18.29 -11.51
CA ALA A 41 19.12 -17.57 -12.24
C ALA A 41 19.72 -16.44 -11.37
N PRO A 42 21.05 -16.37 -11.18
CA PRO A 42 21.67 -15.37 -10.30
C PRO A 42 21.36 -13.93 -10.70
N TRP A 43 21.32 -13.64 -12.02
CA TRP A 43 20.98 -12.31 -12.53
C TRP A 43 19.56 -11.89 -12.14
N TRP A 44 18.61 -12.84 -12.13
CA TRP A 44 17.22 -12.60 -11.78
C TRP A 44 17.07 -12.36 -10.28
N THR A 45 17.74 -13.17 -9.46
CA THR A 45 17.75 -13.02 -8.01
C THR A 45 18.32 -11.66 -7.58
N VAL A 46 19.40 -11.21 -8.23
CA VAL A 46 19.99 -9.88 -7.96
C VAL A 46 19.06 -8.77 -8.44
N ALA A 47 18.52 -8.85 -9.66
CA ALA A 47 17.69 -7.80 -10.23
C ALA A 47 16.32 -7.67 -9.53
N ILE A 48 15.58 -8.77 -9.40
CA ILE A 48 14.23 -8.78 -8.82
C ILE A 48 14.31 -8.86 -7.29
N GLY A 49 15.03 -9.84 -6.74
CA GLY A 49 15.15 -10.00 -5.28
C GLY A 49 15.87 -8.81 -4.63
N GLY A 50 17.01 -8.39 -5.19
CA GLY A 50 17.71 -7.18 -4.75
C GLY A 50 16.87 -5.92 -4.97
N GLY A 51 16.18 -5.80 -6.12
CA GLY A 51 15.29 -4.68 -6.40
C GLY A 51 14.14 -4.56 -5.39
N ILE A 52 13.49 -5.66 -5.04
CA ILE A 52 12.41 -5.70 -4.04
C ILE A 52 12.94 -5.27 -2.67
N ALA A 53 14.12 -5.76 -2.27
CA ALA A 53 14.76 -5.36 -1.01
C ALA A 53 15.10 -3.85 -0.99
N VAL A 54 15.71 -3.34 -2.06
CA VAL A 54 16.03 -1.91 -2.20
C VAL A 54 14.76 -1.07 -2.21
N ALA A 55 13.71 -1.48 -2.90
CA ALA A 55 12.44 -0.75 -2.93
C ALA A 55 11.77 -0.72 -1.54
N SER A 56 11.78 -1.83 -0.80
CA SER A 56 11.27 -1.88 0.58
C SER A 56 12.05 -0.97 1.53
N ILE A 57 13.38 -1.00 1.46
CA ILE A 57 14.24 -0.12 2.27
C ILE A 57 14.05 1.34 1.85
N GLY A 58 13.93 1.61 0.55
CA GLY A 58 13.66 2.94 0.00
C GLY A 58 12.33 3.50 0.51
N MET A 59 11.26 2.71 0.49
CA MET A 59 9.96 3.09 1.08
C MET A 59 10.08 3.44 2.56
N MET A 60 10.83 2.65 3.33
CA MET A 60 11.10 2.91 4.74
C MET A 60 11.80 4.26 4.94
N VAL A 61 12.94 4.46 4.30
CA VAL A 61 13.73 5.69 4.46
C VAL A 61 12.92 6.92 4.05
N PHE A 62 12.27 6.88 2.88
CA PHE A 62 11.52 8.03 2.37
C PHE A 62 10.27 8.35 3.19
N SER A 63 9.61 7.34 3.76
CA SER A 63 8.47 7.53 4.66
C SER A 63 8.86 8.27 5.94
N PHE A 64 10.05 8.00 6.49
CA PHE A 64 10.56 8.72 7.66
C PHE A 64 11.09 10.11 7.33
N LEU A 65 11.56 10.32 6.09
CA LEU A 65 11.99 11.63 5.57
C LEU A 65 10.82 12.55 5.16
N GLY A 66 9.57 12.09 5.26
CA GLY A 66 8.38 12.86 4.89
C GLY A 66 8.27 13.14 3.38
N ARG A 67 8.90 12.31 2.54
CA ARG A 67 8.84 12.39 1.08
C ARG A 67 7.84 11.37 0.54
N HIS A 68 7.15 11.73 -0.55
CA HIS A 68 6.13 10.89 -1.17
C HIS A 68 6.64 9.47 -1.48
N ILE A 69 6.06 8.46 -0.81
CA ILE A 69 6.41 7.04 -1.00
C ILE A 69 5.93 6.47 -2.33
N ARG A 70 5.06 7.20 -3.05
CA ARG A 70 4.32 6.73 -4.22
C ARG A 70 5.22 6.14 -5.31
N ALA A 71 6.35 6.80 -5.62
CA ALA A 71 7.28 6.29 -6.63
C ALA A 71 7.86 4.93 -6.24
N TRP A 72 8.33 4.80 -4.99
CA TRP A 72 8.90 3.55 -4.48
C TRP A 72 7.89 2.42 -4.37
N ALA A 73 6.66 2.73 -3.95
CA ALA A 73 5.56 1.77 -3.91
C ALA A 73 5.19 1.25 -5.31
N LEU A 74 5.16 2.12 -6.32
CA LEU A 74 4.91 1.69 -7.71
C LEU A 74 6.07 0.87 -8.27
N VAL A 75 7.31 1.22 -7.94
CA VAL A 75 8.50 0.41 -8.29
C VAL A 75 8.40 -0.98 -7.66
N TYR A 76 8.03 -1.07 -6.39
CA TYR A 76 7.83 -2.34 -5.70
C TYR A 76 6.75 -3.20 -6.39
N VAL A 77 5.58 -2.62 -6.67
CA VAL A 77 4.49 -3.31 -7.39
C VAL A 77 4.96 -3.83 -8.74
N THR A 78 5.69 -3.00 -9.48
CA THR A 78 6.22 -3.36 -10.80
C THR A 78 7.23 -4.50 -10.70
N LEU A 79 8.17 -4.43 -9.76
CA LEU A 79 9.18 -5.48 -9.55
C LEU A 79 8.56 -6.81 -9.15
N VAL A 80 7.59 -6.80 -8.25
CA VAL A 80 6.88 -8.02 -7.83
C VAL A 80 6.07 -8.61 -8.98
N SER A 81 5.39 -7.77 -9.78
CA SER A 81 4.62 -8.21 -10.95
C SER A 81 5.51 -8.81 -12.03
N VAL A 82 6.57 -8.10 -12.41
CA VAL A 82 7.55 -8.55 -13.40
C VAL A 82 8.24 -9.81 -12.89
N GLY A 83 8.58 -9.86 -11.60
CA GLY A 83 9.14 -11.04 -10.95
C GLY A 83 8.23 -12.26 -11.11
N LEU A 84 6.93 -12.12 -10.87
CA LEU A 84 5.99 -13.23 -11.01
C LEU A 84 5.86 -13.69 -12.47
N ILE A 85 5.78 -12.75 -13.43
CA ILE A 85 5.69 -13.08 -14.86
C ILE A 85 6.96 -13.77 -15.36
N THR A 86 8.12 -13.32 -14.89
CA THR A 86 9.43 -13.86 -15.29
C THR A 86 9.84 -15.10 -14.47
N TRP A 87 9.05 -15.49 -13.47
CA TRP A 87 9.34 -16.63 -12.60
C TRP A 87 9.61 -17.93 -13.35
N PRO A 88 8.81 -18.35 -14.34
CA PRO A 88 9.05 -19.60 -15.05
C PRO A 88 10.35 -19.59 -15.86
N ILE A 89 10.82 -18.41 -16.27
CA ILE A 89 12.08 -18.21 -17.01
C ILE A 89 13.28 -18.15 -16.05
N ALA A 90 13.05 -17.65 -14.84
CA ALA A 90 14.09 -17.54 -13.80
C ALA A 90 14.49 -18.90 -13.23
N TRP A 91 13.60 -19.88 -13.28
CA TRP A 91 13.86 -21.24 -12.80
C TRP A 91 14.76 -22.00 -13.78
N GLN A 92 16.02 -22.25 -13.41
CA GLN A 92 17.01 -22.91 -14.27
C GLN A 92 17.14 -24.41 -13.99
N SER A 93 16.54 -24.90 -12.92
CA SER A 93 16.57 -26.31 -12.57
C SER A 93 15.59 -27.11 -13.42
N SER A 94 16.02 -28.28 -13.91
CA SER A 94 15.14 -29.25 -14.56
C SER A 94 14.22 -29.96 -13.57
N ALA A 95 14.52 -29.88 -12.26
CA ALA A 95 13.69 -30.46 -11.22
C ALA A 95 12.50 -29.52 -10.89
N PRO A 96 11.30 -30.07 -10.62
CA PRO A 96 10.19 -29.29 -10.09
C PRO A 96 10.55 -28.61 -8.78
N ALA A 97 9.97 -27.43 -8.55
CA ALA A 97 10.17 -26.73 -7.28
C ALA A 97 9.57 -27.54 -6.12
N THR A 98 10.29 -27.61 -5.00
CA THR A 98 9.84 -28.33 -3.79
C THR A 98 8.86 -27.52 -2.94
N SER A 99 8.86 -26.20 -3.10
CA SER A 99 8.04 -25.25 -2.35
C SER A 99 7.42 -24.20 -3.26
N SER A 100 6.37 -23.55 -2.76
CA SER A 100 5.66 -22.48 -3.46
C SER A 100 6.57 -21.25 -3.68
N PRO A 101 6.42 -20.48 -4.76
CA PRO A 101 7.26 -19.32 -5.05
C PRO A 101 7.29 -18.33 -3.89
N TRP A 102 8.50 -17.91 -3.46
CA TRP A 102 8.67 -16.99 -2.33
C TRP A 102 8.00 -15.61 -2.55
N LEU A 103 7.77 -15.23 -3.82
CA LEU A 103 7.06 -14.01 -4.19
C LEU A 103 5.62 -13.93 -3.67
N TRP A 104 5.02 -15.06 -3.27
CA TRP A 104 3.65 -15.11 -2.76
C TRP A 104 3.39 -14.09 -1.64
N VAL A 105 4.33 -13.97 -0.70
CA VAL A 105 4.22 -13.02 0.43
C VAL A 105 4.29 -11.56 -0.06
N CYS A 106 5.08 -11.30 -1.09
CA CYS A 106 5.25 -9.95 -1.66
C CYS A 106 4.05 -9.49 -2.50
N LEU A 107 3.30 -10.41 -3.09
CA LEU A 107 2.14 -10.07 -3.94
C LEU A 107 1.04 -9.37 -3.14
N GLY A 108 0.75 -9.82 -1.92
CA GLY A 108 -0.26 -9.17 -1.09
C GLY A 108 0.16 -7.78 -0.64
N VAL A 109 1.44 -7.60 -0.35
CA VAL A 109 2.03 -6.30 -0.02
C VAL A 109 1.96 -5.35 -1.21
N ALA A 110 2.26 -5.84 -2.42
CA ALA A 110 2.14 -5.06 -3.64
C ALA A 110 0.69 -4.59 -3.87
N ALA A 111 -0.31 -5.43 -3.60
CA ALA A 111 -1.72 -5.03 -3.67
C ALA A 111 -2.05 -3.88 -2.71
N VAL A 112 -1.53 -3.95 -1.49
CA VAL A 112 -1.68 -2.90 -0.47
C VAL A 112 -0.97 -1.61 -0.89
N CYS A 113 0.26 -1.69 -1.40
CA CYS A 113 1.00 -0.54 -1.93
C CYS A 113 0.22 0.14 -3.08
N LEU A 114 -0.38 -0.64 -3.97
CA LEU A 114 -1.18 -0.09 -5.05
C LEU A 114 -2.49 0.53 -4.54
N ALA A 115 -3.13 -0.08 -3.53
CA ALA A 115 -4.31 0.47 -2.88
C ALA A 115 -4.05 1.85 -2.28
N VAL A 116 -2.92 2.01 -1.59
CA VAL A 116 -2.54 3.25 -0.92
C VAL A 116 -2.18 4.36 -1.91
N THR A 117 -1.54 4.00 -3.03
CA THR A 117 -1.07 4.98 -4.02
C THR A 117 -2.10 5.37 -5.07
N SER A 118 -2.96 4.44 -5.46
CA SER A 118 -3.86 4.57 -6.60
C SER A 118 -5.33 4.38 -6.23
N GLY A 119 -5.63 3.96 -5.00
CA GLY A 119 -6.99 3.76 -4.49
C GLY A 119 -7.33 2.28 -4.28
N THR A 120 -8.27 2.02 -3.36
CA THR A 120 -8.68 0.67 -2.94
C THR A 120 -9.11 -0.21 -4.11
N ALA A 121 -9.86 0.33 -5.07
CA ALA A 121 -10.31 -0.39 -6.27
C ALA A 121 -9.14 -0.96 -7.10
N TRP A 122 -8.06 -0.17 -7.28
CA TRP A 122 -6.87 -0.63 -8.00
C TRP A 122 -6.13 -1.72 -7.22
N GLY A 123 -6.04 -1.59 -5.90
CA GLY A 123 -5.44 -2.63 -5.04
C GLY A 123 -6.20 -3.95 -5.12
N PHE A 124 -7.53 -3.93 -5.09
CA PHE A 124 -8.35 -5.12 -5.27
C PHE A 124 -8.20 -5.74 -6.66
N GLY A 125 -8.25 -4.91 -7.71
CA GLY A 125 -8.05 -5.38 -9.08
C GLY A 125 -6.69 -6.06 -9.25
N TYR A 126 -5.65 -5.48 -8.66
CA TYR A 126 -4.32 -6.07 -8.63
C TYR A 126 -4.27 -7.36 -7.82
N ALA A 127 -4.88 -7.43 -6.63
CA ALA A 127 -4.89 -8.66 -5.83
C ALA A 127 -5.49 -9.84 -6.61
N ILE A 128 -6.60 -9.60 -7.32
CA ILE A 128 -7.25 -10.61 -8.17
C ILE A 128 -6.34 -10.99 -9.34
N ALA A 129 -5.79 -10.00 -10.07
CA ALA A 129 -4.90 -10.26 -11.21
C ALA A 129 -3.62 -11.01 -10.80
N ALA A 130 -2.98 -10.57 -9.72
CA ALA A 130 -1.81 -11.20 -9.12
C ALA A 130 -2.12 -12.62 -8.64
N GLY A 131 -3.29 -12.84 -8.03
CA GLY A 131 -3.72 -14.17 -7.60
C GLY A 131 -3.97 -15.12 -8.77
N LEU A 132 -4.59 -14.66 -9.85
CA LEU A 132 -4.79 -15.45 -11.06
C LEU A 132 -3.45 -15.81 -11.71
N LEU A 133 -2.56 -14.83 -11.87
CA LEU A 133 -1.21 -15.06 -12.39
C LEU A 133 -0.44 -16.04 -11.51
N PHE A 134 -0.55 -15.90 -10.19
CA PHE A 134 0.09 -16.79 -9.24
C PHE A 134 -0.44 -18.22 -9.37
N ALA A 135 -1.76 -18.41 -9.46
CA ALA A 135 -2.35 -19.73 -9.66
C ALA A 135 -1.81 -20.42 -10.92
N VAL A 136 -1.69 -19.68 -12.03
CA VAL A 136 -1.09 -20.19 -13.27
C VAL A 136 0.37 -20.60 -13.06
N VAL A 137 1.18 -19.75 -12.41
CA VAL A 137 2.57 -20.06 -12.09
C VAL A 137 2.66 -21.27 -11.16
N ARG A 138 1.77 -21.41 -10.19
CA ARG A 138 1.73 -22.51 -9.20
C ARG A 138 1.41 -23.87 -9.84
N MET A 139 0.74 -23.87 -11.00
CA MET A 139 0.51 -25.07 -11.80
C MET A 139 1.71 -25.46 -12.68
N THR A 140 2.69 -24.58 -12.86
CA THR A 140 3.92 -24.89 -13.61
C THR A 140 4.89 -25.73 -12.78
N PRO A 141 5.80 -26.52 -13.40
CA PRO A 141 6.84 -27.25 -12.68
C PRO A 141 7.72 -26.35 -11.79
N SER A 142 7.98 -25.13 -12.24
CA SER A 142 8.72 -24.09 -11.49
C SER A 142 7.96 -23.53 -10.28
N GLY A 143 6.65 -23.75 -10.20
CA GLY A 143 5.78 -23.29 -9.12
C GLY A 143 5.25 -24.41 -8.23
N GLN A 144 5.96 -25.55 -8.18
CA GLN A 144 5.61 -26.78 -7.45
C GLN A 144 4.71 -27.77 -8.22
N GLY A 145 4.23 -27.41 -9.42
CA GLY A 145 3.42 -28.30 -10.26
C GLY A 145 2.13 -28.74 -9.59
N ALA A 146 1.50 -27.84 -8.83
CA ALA A 146 0.46 -28.24 -7.93
C ALA A 146 -0.91 -28.39 -8.62
N SER A 147 -1.82 -29.11 -7.95
CA SER A 147 -3.17 -29.34 -8.47
C SER A 147 -3.96 -28.04 -8.63
N LEU A 148 -4.90 -28.02 -9.57
CA LEU A 148 -5.78 -26.88 -9.82
C LEU A 148 -6.48 -26.41 -8.54
N LEU A 149 -6.97 -27.35 -7.72
CA LEU A 149 -7.63 -27.04 -6.45
C LEU A 149 -6.68 -26.31 -5.48
N GLY A 150 -5.44 -26.78 -5.35
CA GLY A 150 -4.47 -26.13 -4.49
C GLY A 150 -4.01 -24.76 -5.02
N ALA A 151 -3.89 -24.60 -6.34
CA ALA A 151 -3.55 -23.31 -6.95
C ALA A 151 -4.66 -22.27 -6.75
N VAL A 152 -5.93 -22.68 -6.90
CA VAL A 152 -7.10 -21.85 -6.62
C VAL A 152 -7.21 -21.52 -5.13
N GLN A 153 -6.91 -22.46 -4.24
CA GLN A 153 -6.86 -22.20 -2.80
C GLN A 153 -5.83 -21.12 -2.46
N ASP A 154 -4.60 -21.22 -2.97
CA ASP A 154 -3.55 -20.23 -2.72
C ASP A 154 -3.92 -18.85 -3.29
N MET A 155 -4.58 -18.81 -4.45
CA MET A 155 -5.14 -17.59 -5.02
C MET A 155 -6.18 -16.96 -4.08
N ILE A 156 -7.15 -17.74 -3.60
CA ILE A 156 -8.20 -17.25 -2.70
C ILE A 156 -7.58 -16.72 -1.41
N VAL A 157 -6.62 -17.44 -0.82
CA VAL A 157 -5.92 -17.00 0.39
C VAL A 157 -5.16 -15.70 0.14
N LEU A 158 -4.47 -15.58 -0.98
CA LEU A 158 -3.75 -14.35 -1.34
C LEU A 158 -4.71 -13.15 -1.47
N VAL A 159 -5.79 -13.33 -2.24
CA VAL A 159 -6.80 -12.29 -2.47
C VAL A 159 -7.46 -11.90 -1.15
N MET A 160 -7.87 -12.89 -0.34
CA MET A 160 -8.53 -12.66 0.94
C MET A 160 -7.63 -11.89 1.91
N ASN A 161 -6.38 -12.34 2.10
CA ASN A 161 -5.44 -11.68 3.01
C ASN A 161 -5.15 -10.24 2.60
N SER A 162 -4.98 -10.01 1.30
CA SER A 162 -4.76 -8.66 0.76
C SER A 162 -5.99 -7.77 0.94
N SER A 163 -7.17 -8.33 0.68
CA SER A 163 -8.46 -7.64 0.79
C SER A 163 -8.72 -7.13 2.20
N VAL A 164 -8.45 -7.94 3.22
CA VAL A 164 -8.63 -7.54 4.63
C VAL A 164 -7.82 -6.28 4.94
N VAL A 165 -6.55 -6.24 4.54
CA VAL A 165 -5.68 -5.07 4.77
C VAL A 165 -6.15 -3.85 3.97
N ILE A 166 -6.53 -4.05 2.70
CA ILE A 166 -7.04 -2.96 1.84
C ILE A 166 -8.33 -2.37 2.40
N VAL A 167 -9.26 -3.19 2.89
CA VAL A 167 -10.50 -2.73 3.53
C VAL A 167 -10.19 -1.97 4.81
N ALA A 168 -9.32 -2.50 5.67
CA ALA A 168 -8.95 -1.81 6.91
C ALA A 168 -8.37 -0.42 6.62
N LEU A 169 -7.48 -0.30 5.64
CA LEU A 169 -6.94 0.98 5.18
C LEU A 169 -8.02 1.89 4.57
N GLY A 170 -8.97 1.33 3.82
CA GLY A 170 -10.09 2.06 3.25
C GLY A 170 -11.04 2.64 4.31
N VAL A 171 -11.36 1.86 5.34
CA VAL A 171 -12.20 2.30 6.48
C VAL A 171 -11.52 3.43 7.24
N VAL A 172 -10.24 3.26 7.58
CA VAL A 172 -9.45 4.29 8.26
C VAL A 172 -9.36 5.56 7.40
N GLY A 173 -9.09 5.42 6.10
CA GLY A 173 -9.03 6.55 5.17
C GLY A 173 -10.35 7.29 5.02
N ASN A 174 -11.49 6.59 4.99
CA ASN A 174 -12.80 7.23 4.93
C ASN A 174 -13.18 7.92 6.25
N ALA A 175 -12.84 7.34 7.40
CA ALA A 175 -13.06 7.98 8.69
C ALA A 175 -12.33 9.33 8.75
N PHE A 176 -11.10 9.41 8.23
CA PHE A 176 -10.35 10.67 8.17
C PHE A 176 -10.97 11.69 7.24
N LYS A 177 -11.45 11.30 6.05
CA LYS A 177 -12.16 12.24 5.15
C LYS A 177 -13.40 12.83 5.80
N ASN A 178 -14.18 12.01 6.49
CA ASN A 178 -15.37 12.48 7.18
C ASN A 178 -15.03 13.45 8.31
N LEU A 179 -13.95 13.19 9.07
CA LEU A 179 -13.48 14.11 10.11
C LEU A 179 -13.00 15.44 9.52
N ASP A 180 -12.27 15.40 8.41
CA ASP A 180 -11.81 16.61 7.71
C ASP A 180 -12.97 17.47 7.20
N GLU A 181 -14.02 16.84 6.66
CA GLU A 181 -15.23 17.53 6.20
C GLU A 181 -15.97 18.21 7.35
N ILE A 182 -16.10 17.53 8.50
CA ILE A 182 -16.74 18.08 9.71
C ILE A 182 -15.93 19.28 10.24
N GLU A 183 -14.60 19.17 10.29
CA GLU A 183 -13.76 20.25 10.82
C GLU A 183 -13.78 21.49 9.93
N VAL A 184 -13.76 21.32 8.60
CA VAL A 184 -13.91 22.45 7.66
C VAL A 184 -15.29 23.11 7.79
N ALA A 185 -16.35 22.32 7.99
CA ALA A 185 -17.69 22.86 8.22
C ALA A 185 -17.75 23.67 9.52
N SER A 186 -17.18 23.15 10.62
CA SER A 186 -17.14 23.82 11.92
C SER A 186 -16.32 25.13 11.87
N GLN A 187 -15.17 25.14 11.20
CA GLN A 187 -14.37 26.37 11.05
C GLN A 187 -15.12 27.45 10.25
N ARG A 188 -15.89 27.07 9.22
CA ARG A 188 -16.71 28.01 8.45
C ARG A 188 -17.81 28.63 9.31
N GLU A 189 -18.48 27.80 10.12
CA GLU A 189 -19.53 28.26 11.02
C GLU A 189 -18.97 29.20 12.10
N ALA A 190 -17.85 28.85 12.74
CA ALA A 190 -17.18 29.71 13.72
C ALA A 190 -16.72 31.05 13.12
N THR A 191 -16.22 31.04 11.89
CA THR A 191 -15.82 32.29 11.20
C THR A 191 -17.03 33.16 10.89
N ALA A 192 -18.15 32.57 10.47
CA ALA A 192 -19.39 33.30 10.21
C ALA A 192 -19.96 33.93 11.50
N ALA A 193 -19.96 33.18 12.61
CA ALA A 193 -20.38 33.68 13.92
C ALA A 193 -19.52 34.87 14.39
N ALA A 194 -18.20 34.78 14.24
CA ALA A 194 -17.29 35.87 14.62
C ALA A 194 -17.49 37.15 13.78
N ILE A 195 -17.85 37.02 12.49
CA ILE A 195 -18.19 38.17 11.64
C ILE A 195 -19.48 38.83 12.12
N ASP A 196 -20.51 38.04 12.42
CA ASP A 196 -21.80 38.57 12.88
C ASP A 196 -21.65 39.29 14.23
N GLU A 197 -20.86 38.73 15.15
CA GLU A 197 -20.53 39.36 16.43
C GLU A 197 -19.78 40.69 16.26
N ALA A 198 -18.79 40.74 15.36
CA ALA A 198 -18.08 41.99 15.05
C ALA A 198 -19.00 43.07 14.44
N LEU A 199 -19.96 42.67 13.59
CA LEU A 199 -20.94 43.59 13.01
C LEU A 199 -21.93 44.11 14.06
N LEU A 200 -22.34 43.27 15.01
CA LEU A 200 -23.19 43.68 16.13
C LEU A 200 -22.47 44.68 17.03
N GLU A 201 -21.19 44.43 17.34
CA GLU A 201 -20.37 45.33 18.15
C GLU A 201 -20.18 46.69 17.46
N GLU A 202 -19.98 46.71 16.14
CA GLU A 202 -19.88 47.95 15.36
C GLU A 202 -21.20 48.73 15.36
N ARG A 203 -22.34 48.05 15.26
CA ARG A 203 -23.67 48.68 15.39
C ARG A 203 -23.89 49.29 16.76
N HIS A 204 -23.56 48.57 17.83
CA HIS A 204 -23.66 49.09 19.19
C HIS A 204 -22.80 50.35 19.40
N ARG A 205 -21.59 50.37 18.84
CA ARG A 205 -20.71 51.54 18.88
C ARG A 205 -21.28 52.71 18.06
N LEU A 206 -21.84 52.47 16.89
CA LEU A 206 -22.45 53.52 16.06
C LEU A 206 -23.69 54.13 16.73
N ASP A 207 -24.58 53.31 17.30
CA ASP A 207 -25.75 53.79 18.04
C ASP A 207 -25.35 54.64 19.25
N GLY A 208 -24.27 54.26 19.95
CA GLY A 208 -23.73 55.05 21.06
C GLY A 208 -23.24 56.44 20.65
N ILE A 209 -22.72 56.62 19.43
CA ILE A 209 -22.27 57.92 18.91
C ILE A 209 -23.43 58.80 18.46
N VAL A 210 -24.54 58.21 18.01
CA VAL A 210 -25.71 58.96 17.50
C VAL A 210 -26.59 59.50 18.64
N HIS A 211 -26.51 58.90 19.82
CA HIS A 211 -27.35 59.24 20.98
C HIS A 211 -26.67 60.09 22.05
N ASP A 212 -25.38 60.40 21.89
CA ASP A 212 -24.63 61.42 22.66
C ASP A 212 -24.57 62.77 21.88
#